data_AF-A0A1X0J748-F1
#
_entry.id   AF-A0A1X0J748-F1
#
_cell.length_a   1.000
_cell.length_b   1.000
_cell.length_c   1.000
_cell.angle_alpha   90.00
_cell.angle_beta   90.00
_cell.angle_gamma   90.00
#
_symmetry.space_group_name_H-M   'P 1'
#
loop_
_entity.id
_entity.type
_entity.pdbx_description
1 polymer ?
#
loop_
_entity_poly.entity_id
_entity_poly.type
_entity_poly.pdbx_seq_one_letter_code
_entity_poly.pdbx_strand_id
1 'polypeptide(L)'
;MTPIDRRHCSYLGDYCGHCNPAGDQADSCVRLHTLVEPDAVTWRGGKRVTYEYRCDRCGHQWVRSDLWSAEQAGFDQKGAA
;
A
#
# COMPACT_ATOMS: atom_id res chain seq x y z
N MET A 1 -11.12 -12.84 -8.63
CA MET A 1 -10.43 -12.31 -7.44
C MET A 1 -9.35 -13.30 -7.06
N THR A 2 -8.10 -13.02 -7.40
CA THR A 2 -6.96 -13.86 -7.01
C THR A 2 -6.67 -13.59 -5.54
N PRO A 3 -6.61 -14.61 -4.66
CA PRO A 3 -6.27 -14.38 -3.27
C PRO A 3 -4.85 -13.81 -3.18
N ILE A 4 -4.71 -12.67 -2.51
CA ILE A 4 -3.41 -12.03 -2.28
C ILE A 4 -2.61 -12.94 -1.33
N ASP A 5 -1.46 -13.43 -1.78
CA ASP A 5 -0.51 -14.11 -0.91
C ASP A 5 0.12 -13.09 0.06
N ARG A 6 -0.45 -13.02 1.26
CA ARG A 6 -0.02 -12.14 2.34
C ARG A 6 1.44 -12.35 2.78
N ARG A 7 2.09 -13.47 2.42
CA ARG A 7 3.48 -13.76 2.84
C ARG A 7 4.53 -13.08 1.95
N HIS A 8 4.16 -12.64 0.75
CA HIS A 8 5.05 -11.94 -0.19
C HIS A 8 4.66 -10.48 -0.47
N CYS A 9 3.60 -9.95 0.15
CA CYS A 9 3.37 -8.51 0.19
C CYS A 9 4.47 -7.85 1.02
N SER A 10 5.51 -7.39 0.32
CA SER A 10 6.40 -6.34 0.81
C SER A 10 5.50 -5.19 1.25
N TYR A 11 5.47 -4.88 2.54
CA TYR A 11 4.59 -3.93 3.24
C TYR A 11 4.03 -2.84 2.30
N LEU A 12 2.80 -3.00 1.80
CA LEU A 12 2.18 -2.06 0.83
C LEU A 12 1.62 -0.81 1.52
N GLY A 13 2.04 -0.59 2.77
CA GLY A 13 1.53 0.45 3.63
C GLY A 13 1.95 1.85 3.19
N ASP A 14 1.03 2.80 3.37
CA ASP A 14 1.30 4.23 3.22
C ASP A 14 0.97 4.95 4.53
N TYR A 15 1.52 6.14 4.75
CA TYR A 15 1.21 6.92 5.93
C TYR A 15 -0.02 7.80 5.68
N CYS A 16 -0.96 7.81 6.63
CA CYS A 16 -2.12 8.69 6.53
C CYS A 16 -1.69 10.17 6.59
N GLY A 17 -1.82 10.90 5.47
CA GLY A 17 -1.40 12.30 5.38
C GLY A 17 -2.07 13.27 6.37
N HIS A 18 -3.24 12.92 6.91
CA HIS A 18 -3.89 13.68 7.99
C HIS A 18 -3.29 13.43 9.38
N CYS A 19 -2.92 12.18 9.70
CA CYS A 19 -2.36 11.83 11.01
C CYS A 19 -0.83 11.95 11.05
N ASN A 20 -0.18 11.86 9.89
CA ASN A 20 1.26 12.00 9.72
C ASN A 20 1.56 12.76 8.43
N PRO A 21 1.49 14.10 8.46
CA PRO A 21 1.86 14.94 7.33
C PRO A 21 3.36 14.84 6.96
N ALA A 22 4.22 14.42 7.89
CA ALA A 22 5.65 14.26 7.68
C ALA A 22 6.03 12.91 7.04
N GLY A 23 5.08 11.98 6.90
CA GLY A 23 5.29 10.68 6.28
C GLY A 23 6.46 9.90 6.92
N ASP A 24 7.39 9.47 6.09
CA ASP A 24 8.58 8.70 6.50
C ASP A 24 9.59 9.50 7.34
N GLN A 25 9.48 10.84 7.33
CA GLN A 25 10.32 11.75 8.11
C GLN A 25 9.83 11.94 9.56
N ALA A 26 8.65 11.44 9.91
CA ALA A 26 8.18 11.48 11.29
C ALA A 26 9.01 10.57 12.20
N ASP A 27 8.94 10.83 13.51
CA ASP A 27 9.50 9.92 14.50
C ASP A 27 8.90 8.51 14.38
N SER A 28 9.64 7.53 14.92
CA SER A 28 9.30 6.12 14.78
C SER A 28 7.93 5.76 15.36
N CYS A 29 7.54 6.39 16.47
CA CYS A 29 6.25 6.15 17.09
C CYS A 29 5.13 6.62 16.17
N VAL A 30 5.21 7.86 15.66
CA VAL A 30 4.22 8.39 14.72
C VAL A 30 4.14 7.53 13.46
N ARG A 31 5.28 7.12 12.90
CA ARG A 31 5.31 6.24 11.72
C ARG A 31 4.59 4.91 11.97
N LEU A 32 4.98 4.18 13.02
CA LEU A 32 4.39 2.88 13.35
C LEU A 32 2.89 2.99 13.58
N HIS A 33 2.45 4.06 14.24
CA HIS A 33 1.04 4.28 14.45
C HIS A 33 0.34 4.60 13.13
N THR A 34 0.89 5.43 12.25
CA THR A 34 0.19 6.04 11.10
C THR A 34 0.32 5.29 9.78
N LEU A 35 1.05 4.19 9.79
CA LEU A 35 1.15 3.27 8.67
C LEU A 35 -0.16 2.51 8.48
N VAL A 36 -0.69 2.57 7.25
CA VAL A 36 -1.99 2.01 6.88
C VAL A 36 -1.81 1.09 5.69
N GLU A 37 -2.26 -0.16 5.84
CA GLU A 37 -2.34 -1.13 4.74
C GLU A 37 -3.50 -0.77 3.79
N PRO A 38 -3.41 -1.11 2.49
CA PRO A 38 -4.50 -0.87 1.57
C PRO A 38 -5.70 -1.78 1.86
N ASP A 39 -6.90 -1.22 1.80
CA ASP A 39 -8.17 -1.96 1.88
C ASP A 39 -8.43 -2.72 0.57
N ALA A 40 -7.99 -2.17 -0.56
CA ALA A 40 -8.13 -2.78 -1.87
C ALA A 40 -6.91 -2.52 -2.74
N VAL A 41 -6.57 -3.54 -3.53
CA VAL A 41 -5.50 -3.49 -4.52
C VAL A 41 -6.06 -3.94 -5.87
N THR A 42 -6.01 -3.05 -6.84
CA THR A 42 -6.52 -3.30 -8.20
C THR A 42 -5.40 -3.21 -9.22
N TRP A 43 -5.16 -4.32 -9.92
CA TRP A 43 -4.26 -4.39 -11.07
C TRP A 43 -5.02 -4.75 -12.34
N ARG A 44 -4.83 -3.96 -13.40
CA ARG A 44 -5.48 -4.15 -14.71
C ARG A 44 -4.48 -4.55 -15.81
N GLY A 45 -3.29 -5.01 -15.41
CA GLY A 45 -2.17 -5.27 -16.31
C GLY A 45 -1.21 -4.09 -16.46
N GLY A 46 0.02 -4.37 -16.89
CA GLY A 46 1.09 -3.39 -16.99
C GLY A 46 1.78 -3.10 -15.66
N LYS A 47 2.53 -1.98 -15.59
CA LYS A 47 3.41 -1.70 -14.44
C LYS A 47 2.72 -1.05 -13.23
N ARG A 48 1.56 -0.41 -13.44
CA ARG A 48 0.88 0.40 -12.42
C ARG A 48 -0.21 -0.41 -11.74
N VAL A 49 -0.29 -0.28 -10.43
CA VAL A 49 -1.33 -0.86 -9.58
C VAL A 49 -2.01 0.29 -8.85
N THR A 50 -3.31 0.17 -8.61
CA THR A 50 -4.07 1.14 -7.81
C THR A 50 -4.28 0.57 -6.41
N TYR A 51 -4.00 1.38 -5.40
CA TYR A 51 -4.12 1.05 -3.98
C TYR A 51 -5.09 2.02 -3.34
N GLU A 52 -6.07 1.49 -2.62
CA GLU A 52 -7.06 2.27 -1.88
C GLU A 52 -6.81 2.07 -0.39
N TYR A 53 -6.73 3.17 0.35
CA TYR A 53 -6.41 3.18 1.78
C TYR A 53 -7.50 3.89 2.56
N ARG A 54 -7.72 3.43 3.80
CA ARG A 54 -8.54 4.11 4.78
C ARG A 54 -7.85 4.11 6.14
N CYS A 55 -7.69 5.28 6.73
CA CYS A 55 -7.16 5.38 8.08
C CYS A 55 -8.24 5.02 9.11
N ASP A 56 -8.05 3.93 9.85
CA ASP A 56 -8.96 3.53 10.93
C ASP A 56 -9.07 4.54 12.08
N ARG A 57 -8.10 5.47 12.19
CA ARG A 57 -8.11 6.49 13.26
C ARG A 57 -8.90 7.73 12.91
N CYS A 58 -8.67 8.32 11.74
CA CYS A 58 -9.30 9.59 11.37
C CYS A 58 -10.33 9.45 10.23
N GLY A 59 -10.46 8.26 9.64
CA GLY A 59 -11.37 8.00 8.53
C GLY A 59 -10.93 8.56 7.18
N HIS A 60 -9.76 9.22 7.10
CA HIS A 60 -9.22 9.72 5.84
C HIS A 60 -9.02 8.58 4.84
N GLN A 61 -9.47 8.80 3.60
CA GLN A 61 -9.36 7.85 2.50
C GLN A 61 -8.51 8.47 1.40
N TRP A 62 -7.65 7.66 0.79
CA TRP A 62 -6.83 8.10 -0.33
C TRP A 62 -6.51 6.94 -1.27
N VAL A 63 -6.09 7.31 -2.48
CA VAL A 63 -5.75 6.37 -3.55
C VAL A 63 -4.35 6.68 -4.04
N ARG A 64 -3.53 5.65 -4.24
CA ARG A 64 -2.17 5.76 -4.80
C ARG A 64 -2.02 4.84 -6.00
N SER A 65 -1.21 5.27 -6.96
CA SER A 65 -0.85 4.45 -8.13
C SER A 65 0.64 4.52 -8.51
N ASP A 66 1.41 5.10 -7.60
CA ASP A 66 2.77 5.57 -7.77
C ASP A 66 3.72 5.04 -6.69
N LEU A 67 3.20 4.47 -5.60
CA LEU A 67 4.02 3.93 -4.50
C LEU A 67 4.67 2.59 -4.84
N TRP A 68 3.89 1.70 -5.44
CA TRP A 68 4.26 0.30 -5.59
C TRP A 68 3.98 -0.16 -7.01
N SER A 69 4.93 -0.91 -7.56
CA SER A 69 4.81 -1.53 -8.87
C SER A 69 3.98 -2.83 -8.80
N ALA A 70 3.56 -3.31 -9.97
CA ALA A 70 2.94 -4.63 -10.10
C ALA A 70 3.81 -5.78 -9.54
N GLU A 71 5.13 -5.69 -9.71
CA GLU A 71 6.08 -6.65 -9.15
C GLU A 71 6.10 -6.60 -7.61
N GLN A 72 6.18 -5.40 -7.02
CA GLN A 72 6.18 -5.20 -5.56
C GLN A 72 4.89 -5.68 -4.89
N ALA A 73 3.76 -5.60 -5.61
CA ALA A 73 2.48 -6.16 -5.17
C ALA A 73 2.28 -7.65 -5.49
N GLY A 74 3.28 -8.32 -6.06
CA GLY A 74 3.23 -9.75 -6.34
C GLY A 74 2.42 -10.15 -7.59
N PHE A 75 2.07 -9.19 -8.45
CA PHE A 75 1.31 -9.44 -9.67
C PHE A 75 2.17 -9.77 -10.90
N ASP A 76 3.36 -9.18 -11.02
CA ASP A 76 4.30 -9.42 -12.13
C ASP A 76 5.44 -10.34 -11.67
N GLN A 77 5.12 -11.61 -11.39
CA GLN A 77 6.15 -12.63 -11.17
C GLN A 77 6.71 -13.09 -12.52
N LYS A 78 7.78 -12.44 -12.98
CA LYS A 78 8.62 -13.02 -14.04
C LYS A 78 9.27 -14.29 -13.50
N GLY A 79 8.66 -15.46 -13.76
CA GLY A 79 9.30 -16.76 -13.53
C GLY A 79 8.47 -17.86 -12.85
N ALA A 80 7.14 -17.85 -12.90
CA ALA A 80 6.35 -19.05 -12.61
C ALA A 80 6.16 -19.88 -13.90
N ALA A 81 7.25 -20.47 -14.40
CA ALA A 81 7.27 -21.47 -15.46
C ALA A 81 8.36 -22.50 -15.18
#